data_AF-A0A2X0VAS0-F1
#
_entry.id   AF-A0A2X0VAS0-F1
#
_cell.length_a   1.000
_cell.length_b   1.000
_cell.length_c   1.000
_cell.angle_alpha   90.00
_cell.angle_beta   90.00
_cell.angle_gamma   90.00
#
_symmetry.space_group_name_H-M   'P 1'
#
loop_
_entity.id
_entity.type
_entity.pdbx_description
1 polymer ?
#
loop_
_entity_poly.entity_id
_entity_poly.type
_entity_poly.pdbx_seq_one_letter_code
_entity_poly.pdbx_strand_id
1 'polypeptide(L)'
;MIKRHKSVQALLEHQKFLGTDRELTMFMLLILIAINMIALSISVTLISLVLFALCYGLLYTMARNDLLLRKVYIRSLRYSSHYRAQGLMFDKGGFRK
;
A
#
# COMPACT_ATOMS: atom_id res chain seq x y z
N MET A 1 -12.26 -26.00 -5.35
CA MET A 1 -12.14 -25.00 -6.44
C MET A 1 -12.75 -23.69 -5.94
N ILE A 2 -11.95 -22.82 -5.30
CA ILE A 2 -12.42 -21.60 -4.64
C ILE A 2 -12.76 -20.55 -5.71
N LYS A 3 -14.04 -20.20 -5.84
CA LYS A 3 -14.55 -19.20 -6.78
C LYS A 3 -14.04 -17.82 -6.33
N ARG A 4 -13.08 -17.24 -7.05
CA ARG A 4 -12.61 -15.88 -6.77
C ARG A 4 -13.76 -14.91 -7.05
N HIS A 5 -14.23 -14.20 -6.03
CA HIS A 5 -15.17 -13.10 -6.20
C HIS A 5 -14.44 -11.95 -6.91
N LYS A 6 -14.77 -11.72 -8.20
CA LYS A 6 -14.30 -10.58 -9.02
C LYS A 6 -14.42 -9.23 -8.31
N SER A 7 -15.40 -9.11 -7.41
CA SER A 7 -15.68 -7.91 -6.62
C SER A 7 -14.49 -7.45 -5.75
N VAL A 8 -13.79 -8.36 -5.06
CA VAL A 8 -12.66 -7.97 -4.19
C VAL A 8 -11.48 -7.44 -5.00
N GLN A 9 -11.27 -7.97 -6.20
CA GLN A 9 -10.18 -7.55 -7.07
C GLN A 9 -10.46 -6.18 -7.71
N ALA A 10 -11.73 -5.89 -8.04
CA ALA A 10 -12.15 -4.58 -8.54
C ALA A 10 -12.00 -3.46 -7.50
N LEU A 11 -12.28 -3.73 -6.21
CA LEU A 11 -12.12 -2.75 -5.13
C LEU A 11 -10.65 -2.34 -4.90
N LEU A 12 -9.71 -3.29 -5.07
CA LEU A 12 -8.28 -3.05 -4.91
C LEU A 12 -7.63 -2.39 -6.14
N GLU A 13 -8.24 -2.50 -7.31
CA GLU A 13 -7.74 -1.86 -8.53
C GLU A 13 -8.16 -0.40 -8.66
N HIS A 14 -9.31 -0.03 -8.08
CA HIS A 14 -9.83 1.34 -8.11
C HIS A 14 -9.04 2.35 -7.25
N GLN A 15 -8.16 1.89 -6.37
CA GLN A 15 -7.43 2.75 -5.43
C GLN A 15 -6.11 3.32 -5.98
N LYS A 16 -5.77 3.06 -7.26
CA LYS A 16 -4.48 3.45 -7.85
C LYS A 16 -4.64 4.72 -8.69
N PHE A 17 -3.85 5.74 -8.40
CA PHE A 17 -3.80 6.97 -9.18
C PHE A 17 -2.36 7.16 -9.66
N LEU A 18 -2.17 7.34 -10.97
CA LEU A 18 -0.84 7.42 -11.61
C LEU A 18 0.12 6.25 -11.27
N GLY A 19 -0.40 5.03 -11.09
CA GLY A 19 0.45 3.85 -10.83
C GLY A 19 1.11 3.81 -9.46
N THR A 20 0.76 4.74 -8.57
CA THR A 20 1.20 4.86 -7.18
C THR A 20 -0.02 4.99 -6.27
N ASP A 21 0.16 4.94 -4.95
CA ASP A 21 -0.94 5.12 -4.00
C ASP A 21 -1.55 6.52 -4.12
N ARG A 22 -2.85 6.55 -4.46
CA ARG A 22 -3.58 7.78 -4.76
C ARG A 22 -3.55 8.77 -3.62
N GLU A 23 -3.84 8.29 -2.41
CA GLU A 23 -3.91 9.15 -1.22
C GLU A 23 -2.58 9.86 -1.00
N LEU A 24 -1.47 9.12 -1.09
CA LEU A 24 -0.14 9.67 -0.88
C LEU A 24 0.25 10.70 -1.94
N THR A 25 -0.03 10.42 -3.22
CA THR A 25 0.21 11.40 -4.30
C THR A 25 -0.65 12.66 -4.15
N MET A 26 -1.91 12.52 -3.74
CA MET A 26 -2.81 13.67 -3.51
C MET A 26 -2.38 14.50 -2.30
N PHE A 27 -1.98 13.86 -1.19
CA PHE A 27 -1.46 14.57 -0.02
C PHE A 27 -0.18 15.32 -0.34
N MET A 28 0.73 14.74 -1.11
CA MET A 28 1.97 15.40 -1.46
C MET A 28 1.72 16.66 -2.32
N LEU A 29 0.84 16.55 -3.31
CA LEU A 29 0.41 17.68 -4.14
C LEU A 29 -0.26 18.77 -3.31
N LEU A 30 -1.13 18.39 -2.37
CA LEU A 30 -1.80 19.33 -1.48
C LEU A 30 -0.79 20.11 -0.63
N ILE A 31 0.18 19.42 -0.02
CA ILE A 31 1.25 20.06 0.77
C ILE A 31 2.08 21.01 -0.10
N LEU A 32 2.43 20.61 -1.33
CA LEU A 32 3.17 21.44 -2.26
C LEU A 32 2.44 22.71 -2.65
N ILE A 33 1.14 22.61 -2.94
CA ILE A 33 0.30 23.76 -3.24
C ILE A 33 0.22 24.69 -2.02
N ALA A 34 0.07 24.14 -0.82
CA ALA A 34 0.05 24.91 0.43
C ALA A 34 1.37 25.66 0.67
N ILE A 35 2.52 24.99 0.49
CA ILE A 35 3.85 25.60 0.60
C ILE A 35 4.01 26.76 -0.40
N ASN A 36 3.57 26.57 -1.64
CA ASN A 36 3.65 27.60 -2.67
C ASN A 36 2.75 28.81 -2.38
N MET A 37 1.53 28.56 -1.89
CA MET A 37 0.58 29.62 -1.50
C MET A 37 1.11 30.51 -0.37
N ILE A 38 1.86 29.94 0.58
CA ILE A 38 2.39 30.69 1.71
C ILE A 38 3.61 31.54 1.31
N ALA A 39 4.50 30.99 0.48
CA ALA A 39 5.76 31.64 0.17
C ALA A 39 5.70 32.65 -0.99
N LEU A 40 4.77 32.49 -1.95
CA LEU A 40 4.56 33.33 -3.15
C LEU A 40 5.85 33.80 -3.87
N SER A 41 6.91 32.99 -3.82
CA SER A 41 8.25 33.36 -4.28
C SER A 41 8.71 32.42 -5.38
N ILE A 42 9.24 32.96 -6.48
CA ILE A 42 9.76 32.18 -7.63
C ILE A 42 10.78 31.13 -7.17
N SER A 43 11.70 31.51 -6.27
CA SER A 43 12.73 30.60 -5.75
C SER A 43 12.14 29.38 -5.06
N VAL A 44 11.08 29.59 -4.26
CA VAL A 44 10.42 28.50 -3.53
C VAL A 44 9.68 27.59 -4.50
N THR A 45 9.00 28.14 -5.50
CA THR A 45 8.31 27.33 -6.52
C THR A 45 9.26 26.42 -7.28
N LEU A 46 10.44 26.90 -7.67
CA LEU A 46 11.45 26.07 -8.34
C LEU A 46 11.96 24.94 -7.44
N ILE A 47 12.30 25.25 -6.18
CA ILE A 47 12.78 24.25 -5.22
C ILE A 47 11.69 23.20 -4.95
N SER A 48 10.46 23.64 -4.75
CA SER A 48 9.29 22.79 -4.57
C SER A 48 9.06 21.86 -5.78
N LEU A 49 9.19 22.35 -7.01
CA LEU A 49 9.04 21.54 -8.21
C LEU A 49 10.09 20.43 -8.31
N VAL A 50 11.35 20.76 -8.03
CA VAL A 50 12.45 19.78 -8.04
C VAL A 50 12.24 18.74 -6.95
N LEU A 51 11.88 19.17 -5.74
CA LEU A 51 11.61 18.28 -4.62
C LEU A 51 10.40 17.35 -4.91
N PHE A 52 9.36 17.88 -5.56
CA PHE A 52 8.21 17.10 -6.00
C PHE A 52 8.62 15.99 -6.97
N ALA A 53 9.39 16.32 -8.01
CA ALA A 53 9.83 15.34 -9.00
C ALA A 53 10.67 14.22 -8.36
N LEU A 54 11.58 14.57 -7.43
CA LEU A 54 12.39 13.59 -6.70
C LEU A 54 11.53 12.67 -5.83
N CYS A 55 10.62 13.24 -5.03
CA CYS A 55 9.76 12.46 -4.15
C CYS A 55 8.80 11.56 -4.95
N TYR A 56 8.20 12.10 -6.02
CA TYR A 56 7.37 11.32 -6.92
C TYR A 56 8.15 10.17 -7.57
N GLY A 57 9.40 10.41 -7.96
CA GLY A 57 10.30 9.37 -8.47
C GLY A 57 10.55 8.25 -7.44
N LEU A 58 10.83 8.60 -6.18
CA LEU A 58 10.96 7.62 -5.10
C LEU A 58 9.68 6.81 -4.90
N LEU A 59 8.54 7.49 -4.88
CA LEU A 59 7.24 6.86 -4.71
C LEU A 59 6.92 5.90 -5.85
N TYR A 60 7.28 6.27 -7.08
CA TYR A 60 7.15 5.41 -8.25
C TYR A 60 8.03 4.15 -8.14
N THR A 61 9.26 4.29 -7.67
CA THR A 61 10.14 3.12 -7.44
C THR A 61 9.62 2.21 -6.33
N MET A 62 9.03 2.77 -5.26
CA MET A 62 8.38 1.99 -4.22
C MET A 62 7.15 1.25 -4.75
N ALA A 63 6.30 1.92 -5.52
CA ALA A 63 5.12 1.30 -6.13
C ALA A 63 5.48 0.10 -7.00
N ARG A 64 6.62 0.15 -7.70
CA ARG A 64 7.14 -0.99 -8.47
C ARG A 64 7.50 -2.19 -7.58
N ASN A 65 8.02 -1.95 -6.38
CA ASN A 65 8.32 -3.01 -5.41
C ASN A 65 7.06 -3.53 -4.71
N ASP A 66 6.06 -2.68 -4.47
CA ASP A 66 4.76 -3.11 -3.91
C ASP A 66 4.03 -4.09 -4.83
N LEU A 67 4.21 -3.98 -6.15
CA LEU A 67 3.70 -4.97 -7.09
C LEU A 67 4.29 -6.38 -6.85
N LEU A 68 5.53 -6.47 -6.36
CA LEU A 68 6.16 -7.74 -6.00
C LEU A 68 5.55 -8.29 -4.69
N LEU A 69 5.34 -7.42 -3.70
CA LEU A 69 4.64 -7.76 -2.45
C LEU A 69 3.22 -8.30 -2.73
N ARG A 70 2.48 -7.73 -3.69
CA ARG A 70 1.15 -8.22 -4.08
C ARG A 70 1.18 -9.70 -4.52
N LYS A 71 2.23 -10.13 -5.22
CA LYS A 71 2.38 -11.53 -5.65
C LYS A 71 2.56 -12.45 -4.45
N VAL A 72 3.38 -12.04 -3.48
CA VAL A 72 3.60 -12.77 -2.23
C VAL A 72 2.32 -12.80 -1.38
N TYR A 73 1.60 -11.68 -1.27
CA TYR A 73 0.35 -11.58 -0.52
C TYR A 73 -0.74 -12.51 -1.08
N ILE A 74 -0.93 -12.54 -2.41
CA ILE A 74 -1.89 -13.46 -3.02
C ILE A 74 -1.49 -14.93 -2.78
N ARG A 75 -0.18 -15.20 -2.74
CA ARG A 75 0.35 -16.53 -2.41
C ARG A 75 0.08 -16.87 -0.96
N SER A 76 0.36 -15.98 -0.01
CA SER A 76 0.06 -16.21 1.41
C SER A 76 -1.44 -16.40 1.65
N LEU A 77 -2.31 -15.64 0.97
CA LEU A 77 -3.76 -15.81 1.03
C LEU A 77 -4.21 -17.20 0.53
N ARG A 78 -3.57 -17.72 -0.52
CA ARG A 78 -3.83 -19.07 -1.04
C ARG A 78 -3.40 -20.15 -0.05
N TYR A 79 -2.27 -19.96 0.61
CA TYR A 79 -1.77 -20.89 1.63
C TYR A 79 -2.33 -20.62 3.03
N SER A 80 -3.13 -19.57 3.23
CA SER A 80 -3.73 -19.19 4.51
C SER A 80 -4.56 -20.33 5.12
N SER A 81 -5.30 -21.09 4.31
CA SER A 81 -6.04 -22.27 4.79
C SER A 81 -5.13 -23.43 5.20
N HIS A 82 -3.91 -23.53 4.64
CA HIS A 82 -2.94 -24.58 4.96
C HIS A 82 -2.05 -24.19 6.14
N TYR A 83 -1.80 -22.89 6.31
CA TYR A 83 -1.08 -22.26 7.42
C TYR A 83 -2.00 -21.81 8.57
N ARG A 84 -3.29 -22.14 8.57
CA ARG A 84 -4.13 -21.99 9.78
C ARG A 84 -3.39 -22.72 10.89
N ALA A 85 -2.95 -21.97 11.90
CA ALA A 85 -2.19 -22.50 13.00
C ALA A 85 -2.95 -23.70 13.58
N GLN A 86 -2.47 -24.91 13.28
CA GLN A 86 -2.83 -26.12 14.01
C GLN A 86 -2.16 -26.14 15.39
N GLY A 87 -1.41 -25.08 15.72
CA GLY A 87 -0.87 -24.82 17.05
C GLY A 87 -1.95 -24.22 17.94
N LEU A 88 -2.82 -25.06 18.47
CA LEU A 88 -3.03 -25.18 19.92
C LEU A 88 -4.01 -26.34 20.16
N MET A 89 -3.55 -27.57 19.94
CA MET A 89 -3.91 -28.61 20.91
C MET A 89 -3.21 -28.24 22.21
N PHE A 90 -3.79 -27.32 22.98
CA PHE A 90 -3.51 -27.26 24.41
C PHE A 90 -4.09 -28.57 24.95
N ASP A 91 -3.24 -29.57 25.06
CA ASP A 91 -3.50 -30.71 25.91
C ASP A 91 -3.70 -30.17 27.33
N LYS A 92 -4.97 -29.93 27.70
CA LYS A 92 -5.35 -29.95 29.11
C LYS A 92 -5.39 -31.41 29.51
N GLY A 93 -4.20 -31.98 29.64
CA GLY A 93 -3.98 -33.25 30.29
C GLY A 93 -4.60 -33.19 31.69
N GLY A 94 -5.65 -33.98 31.84
CA GLY A 94 -6.13 -34.56 33.09
C GLY A 94 -6.24 -33.65 34.31
N PHE A 95 -7.46 -33.20 34.60
CA PHE A 95 -7.96 -33.29 35.98
C PHE A 95 -9.33 -33.98 35.97
N ARG A 96 -9.30 -35.32 36.03
CA ARG A 96 -10.38 -36.09 36.63
C ARG A 96 -10.09 -36.20 38.13
N LYS A 97 -10.87 -35.49 38.94
CA LYS A 97 -11.53 -35.87 40.20
C LYS A 97 -11.78 -34.63 41.03
#